data_AF-A0A957Q573-F1
#
_entry.id   AF-A0A957Q573-F1
#
_cell.length_a   1.000
_cell.length_b   1.000
_cell.length_c   1.000
_cell.angle_alpha   90.00
_cell.angle_beta   90.00
_cell.angle_gamma   90.00
#
_symmetry.space_group_name_H-M   'P 1'
#
loop_
_entity.id
_entity.type
_entity.pdbx_description
1 polymer ?
#
loop_
_entity_poly.entity_id
_entity_poly.type
_entity_poly.pdbx_seq_one_letter_code
_entity_poly.pdbx_strand_id
1 'polypeptide(L)'
;RMMVPVEVKSGKCPETPPTGHLLQLAAYCLLVEEHYGTAPDHGLLRYADATLRIPFTSALRAEVLAVAEAIRRAESARSLARDHNSTARCRACGYRHGCGDEALV
;
A
#
# COMPACT_ATOMS: atom_id res chain seq x y z
N ARG A 1 -18.58 -19.56 2.00
CA ARG A 1 -17.53 -19.46 0.96
C ARG A 1 -16.68 -18.25 1.30
N MET A 2 -15.35 -18.38 1.37
CA MET A 2 -14.46 -17.26 1.68
C MET A 2 -14.04 -16.57 0.38
N MET A 3 -14.12 -15.24 0.35
CA MET A 3 -13.59 -14.44 -0.75
C MET A 3 -12.15 -14.04 -0.41
N VAL A 4 -11.22 -14.24 -1.34
CA VAL A 4 -9.80 -13.95 -1.16
C VAL A 4 -9.40 -12.90 -2.19
N PRO A 5 -8.95 -11.71 -1.78
CA PRO A 5 -8.56 -10.66 -2.71
C PRO A 5 -7.24 -11.00 -3.41
N VAL A 6 -7.11 -10.52 -4.65
CA VAL A 6 -5.89 -10.66 -5.47
C VAL A 6 -5.44 -9.28 -5.92
N GLU A 7 -4.24 -8.88 -5.51
CA GLU A 7 -3.58 -7.66 -5.98
C GLU A 7 -2.56 -8.03 -7.07
N VAL A 8 -2.70 -7.45 -8.26
CA VAL A 8 -1.87 -7.80 -9.43
C VAL A 8 -0.83 -6.72 -9.70
N LYS A 9 0.43 -7.15 -9.85
CA LYS A 9 1.58 -6.31 -10.24
C LYS A 9 2.16 -6.84 -11.55
N SER A 10 2.36 -5.94 -12.51
CA SER A 10 2.92 -6.29 -13.83
C SER A 10 4.43 -6.53 -13.81
N GLY A 11 5.13 -6.07 -12.77
CA GLY A 11 6.57 -6.31 -12.59
C GLY A 11 6.88 -7.73 -12.11
N LYS A 12 8.17 -8.09 -12.20
CA LYS A 12 8.71 -9.29 -11.57
C LYS A 12 8.59 -9.20 -10.05
N CYS A 13 8.47 -10.34 -9.40
CA CYS A 13 8.47 -10.44 -7.96
C CYS A 13 9.84 -10.02 -7.42
N PRO A 14 9.92 -8.97 -6.57
CA PRO A 14 11.15 -8.66 -5.86
C PRO A 14 11.41 -9.72 -4.77
N GLU A 15 12.64 -9.78 -4.27
CA GLU A 15 13.02 -10.68 -3.16
C GLU A 15 12.16 -10.43 -1.91
N THR A 16 11.90 -9.16 -1.59
CA THR A 16 10.97 -8.75 -0.54
C THR A 16 9.89 -7.84 -1.13
N PRO A 17 8.59 -8.16 -0.98
CA PRO A 17 7.52 -7.27 -1.39
C PRO A 17 7.61 -5.90 -0.69
N PRO A 18 7.55 -4.79 -1.43
CA PRO A 18 7.49 -3.46 -0.83
C PRO A 18 6.27 -3.33 0.08
N THR A 19 6.42 -2.62 1.19
CA THR A 19 5.32 -2.37 2.15
C THR A 19 4.07 -1.84 1.47
N GLY A 20 4.21 -0.93 0.51
CA GLY A 20 3.07 -0.40 -0.26
C GLY A 20 2.24 -1.48 -0.98
N HIS A 21 2.87 -2.54 -1.49
CA HIS A 21 2.15 -3.65 -2.11
C HIS A 21 1.36 -4.47 -1.07
N LEU A 22 1.93 -4.66 0.11
CA LEU A 22 1.27 -5.35 1.23
C LEU A 22 0.07 -4.55 1.73
N LEU A 23 0.22 -3.24 1.90
CA LEU A 23 -0.85 -2.36 2.37
C LEU A 23 -1.98 -2.22 1.34
N GLN A 24 -1.67 -2.20 0.05
CA GLN A 24 -2.69 -2.24 -1.02
C GLN A 24 -3.52 -3.52 -0.96
N LEU A 25 -2.87 -4.68 -0.83
CA LEU A 25 -3.57 -5.95 -0.66
C LEU A 25 -4.39 -5.99 0.64
N ALA A 26 -3.84 -5.48 1.74
CA ALA A 26 -4.51 -5.43 3.04
C ALA A 26 -5.76 -4.53 3.00
N ALA A 27 -5.76 -3.45 2.20
CA ALA A 27 -6.94 -2.63 2.00
C ALA A 27 -8.07 -3.43 1.35
N TYR A 28 -7.77 -4.29 0.37
CA TYR A 28 -8.78 -5.20 -0.18
C TYR A 28 -9.26 -6.25 0.82
N CYS A 29 -8.39 -6.75 1.72
CA CYS A 29 -8.83 -7.64 2.79
C CYS A 29 -9.87 -6.97 3.71
N LEU A 30 -9.66 -5.68 4.05
CA LEU A 30 -10.65 -4.90 4.79
C LEU A 30 -11.96 -4.73 4.03
N LEU A 31 -11.91 -4.40 2.73
CA LEU A 31 -13.10 -4.24 1.90
C LEU A 31 -13.88 -5.55 1.75
N VAL A 32 -13.19 -6.69 1.65
CA VAL A 32 -13.80 -8.01 1.66
C VAL A 32 -14.48 -8.29 3.00
N GLU A 33 -13.81 -8.01 4.12
CA GLU A 33 -14.41 -8.16 5.45
C GLU A 33 -15.68 -7.32 5.60
N GLU A 34 -15.63 -6.05 5.18
CA GLU A 34 -16.75 -5.11 5.26
C GLU A 34 -17.94 -5.56 4.40
N HIS A 35 -17.68 -6.01 3.17
CA HIS A 35 -18.74 -6.40 2.24
C HIS A 35 -19.36 -7.77 2.56
N TYR A 36 -18.55 -8.73 3.02
CA TYR A 36 -18.98 -10.12 3.23
C TYR A 36 -19.16 -10.49 4.72
N GLY A 37 -18.85 -9.59 5.65
CA GLY A 37 -18.96 -9.80 7.10
C GLY A 37 -17.96 -10.82 7.68
N THR A 38 -16.97 -11.24 6.90
CA THR A 38 -15.95 -12.21 7.35
C THR A 38 -14.60 -11.83 6.74
N ALA A 39 -13.61 -11.63 7.60
CA ALA A 39 -12.25 -11.33 7.17
C ALA A 39 -11.62 -12.54 6.46
N PRO A 40 -10.92 -12.33 5.33
CA PRO A 40 -10.08 -13.36 4.77
C PRO A 40 -8.86 -13.58 5.68
N ASP A 41 -8.38 -14.82 5.78
CA ASP A 41 -7.15 -15.16 6.52
C ASP A 41 -5.87 -14.75 5.76
N HIS A 42 -5.99 -14.45 4.47
CA HIS A 42 -4.90 -14.02 3.59
C HIS A 42 -5.42 -13.29 2.35
N GLY A 43 -4.52 -12.60 1.66
CA GLY A 43 -4.68 -12.18 0.27
C GLY A 43 -3.63 -12.81 -0.63
N LEU A 44 -3.78 -12.65 -1.94
CA LEU A 44 -2.79 -13.07 -2.94
C LEU A 44 -2.16 -11.85 -3.62
N LEU A 45 -0.83 -11.80 -3.62
CA LEU A 45 -0.07 -10.81 -4.38
C LEU A 45 0.49 -11.50 -5.63
N ARG A 46 -0.09 -11.21 -6.80
CA ARG A 46 0.27 -11.82 -8.09
C ARG A 46 1.22 -10.89 -8.83
N TYR A 47 2.48 -11.26 -8.90
CA TYR A 47 3.46 -10.67 -9.81
C TYR A 47 3.45 -11.38 -11.16
N ALA A 48 4.18 -10.86 -12.15
CA ALA A 48 4.26 -11.46 -13.48
C ALA A 48 4.81 -12.89 -13.48
N ASP A 49 5.71 -13.21 -12.54
CA ASP A 49 6.45 -14.47 -12.46
C ASP A 49 6.21 -15.26 -11.16
N ALA A 50 5.42 -14.73 -10.21
CA ALA A 50 5.16 -15.40 -8.94
C ALA A 50 3.80 -15.06 -8.33
N THR A 51 3.39 -15.85 -7.34
CA THR A 51 2.30 -15.48 -6.43
C THR A 51 2.66 -15.77 -5.02
N LEU A 52 2.48 -14.75 -4.19
CA LEU A 52 2.73 -14.82 -2.77
C LEU A 52 1.38 -14.84 -2.07
N ARG A 53 1.23 -15.78 -1.14
CA ARG A 53 0.13 -15.79 -0.18
C ARG A 53 0.55 -14.95 1.03
N ILE A 54 -0.15 -13.85 1.27
CA ILE A 54 0.17 -12.91 2.35
C ILE A 54 -0.87 -13.06 3.46
N PRO A 55 -0.48 -13.52 4.66
CA PRO A 55 -1.39 -13.60 5.80
C PRO A 55 -1.95 -12.23 6.17
N PHE A 56 -3.27 -12.13 6.38
CA PHE A 56 -3.91 -10.90 6.84
C PHE A 56 -3.92 -10.87 8.37
N THR A 57 -2.74 -10.58 8.93
CA THR A 57 -2.54 -10.57 10.38
C THR A 57 -3.15 -9.33 11.03
N SER A 58 -3.37 -9.38 12.35
CA SER A 58 -3.78 -8.21 13.14
C SER A 58 -2.80 -7.04 13.03
N ALA A 59 -1.49 -7.32 12.91
CA ALA A 59 -0.47 -6.31 12.70
C ALA A 59 -0.63 -5.61 11.34
N LEU A 60 -0.79 -6.38 10.25
CA LEU A 60 -0.99 -5.82 8.92
C LEU A 60 -2.30 -5.04 8.84
N ARG A 61 -3.36 -5.53 9.51
CA ARG A 61 -4.63 -4.81 9.66
C ARG A 61 -4.44 -3.46 10.35
N ALA A 62 -3.73 -3.43 11.47
CA ALA A 62 -3.47 -2.19 12.20
C ALA A 62 -2.63 -1.21 11.37
N GLU A 63 -1.63 -1.71 10.64
CA GLU A 63 -0.77 -0.90 9.78
C GLU A 63 -1.56 -0.24 8.64
N VAL A 64 -2.39 -0.99 7.91
CA VAL A 64 -3.18 -0.41 6.81
C VAL A 64 -4.20 0.62 7.30
N LEU A 65 -4.81 0.40 8.47
CA LEU A 65 -5.72 1.38 9.08
C LEU A 65 -4.97 2.65 9.52
N ALA A 66 -3.78 2.50 10.13
CA ALA A 66 -2.96 3.63 10.55
C ALA A 66 -2.49 4.47 9.35
N VAL A 67 -2.10 3.83 8.25
CA VAL A 67 -1.70 4.50 7.00
C VAL A 67 -2.90 5.19 6.35
N ALA A 68 -4.06 4.54 6.27
CA ALA A 68 -5.28 5.17 5.75
C ALA A 68 -5.68 6.42 6.55
N GLU A 69 -5.53 6.36 7.88
CA GLU A 69 -5.78 7.52 8.74
C GLU A 69 -4.73 8.62 8.56
N ALA A 70 -3.46 8.26 8.38
CA ALA A 70 -2.42 9.24 8.07
C ALA A 70 -2.69 9.97 6.75
N ILE A 71 -3.19 9.26 5.72
CA ILE A 71 -3.61 9.85 4.44
C ILE A 71 -4.76 10.85 4.67
N ARG A 72 -5.83 10.45 5.38
CA ARG A 72 -6.96 11.35 5.68
C ARG A 72 -6.54 12.61 6.43
N ARG A 73 -5.64 12.49 7.41
CA ARG A 73 -5.08 13.67 8.11
C ARG A 73 -4.29 14.55 7.16
N ALA A 74 -3.50 13.94 6.27
CA ALA A 74 -2.67 14.65 5.31
C ALA A 74 -3.49 15.46 4.30
N GLU A 75 -4.65 14.95 3.86
CA GLU A 75 -5.55 15.67 2.95
C GLU A 75 -6.04 17.02 3.50
N SER A 76 -6.21 17.14 4.82
CA SER A 76 -6.63 18.37 5.49
C SER A 76 -5.47 19.26 5.97
N ALA A 77 -4.23 18.80 5.83
CA ALA A 77 -3.07 19.49 6.38
C ALA A 77 -2.73 20.74 5.57
N ARG A 78 -2.37 21.83 6.26
CA ARG A 78 -1.90 23.07 5.62
C ARG A 78 -0.59 22.89 4.85
N SER A 79 0.24 21.95 5.28
CA SER A 79 1.54 21.65 4.68
C SER A 79 1.90 20.18 4.93
N LEU A 80 2.54 19.54 3.95
CA LEU A 80 3.05 18.19 4.04
C LEU A 80 4.52 18.15 3.66
N ALA A 81 5.33 17.51 4.51
CA ALA A 81 6.74 17.28 4.23
C ALA A 81 6.94 15.98 3.44
N ARG A 82 8.07 15.88 2.74
CA ARG A 82 8.47 14.68 2.01
C ARG A 82 8.80 13.53 2.99
N ASP A 83 8.27 12.34 2.74
CA ASP A 83 8.41 11.16 3.61
C ASP A 83 9.66 10.27 3.36
N HIS A 84 10.52 10.61 2.39
CA HIS A 84 11.60 9.71 1.94
C HIS A 84 12.89 10.44 1.53
N ASN A 85 14.06 9.81 1.71
CA ASN A 85 15.34 10.38 1.24
C ASN A 85 15.81 9.84 -0.13
N SER A 86 14.88 9.39 -0.99
CA SER A 86 15.20 8.86 -2.33
C SER A 86 15.05 9.92 -3.45
N THR A 87 16.17 10.30 -4.08
CA THR A 87 16.17 11.15 -5.29
C THR A 87 15.40 10.52 -6.44
N ALA A 88 15.51 9.20 -6.63
CA ALA A 88 14.78 8.47 -7.67
C ALA A 88 13.26 8.58 -7.52
N ARG A 89 12.73 8.45 -6.29
CA ARG A 89 11.30 8.66 -6.02
C ARG A 89 10.87 10.10 -6.31
N CYS A 90 11.67 11.10 -5.94
CA CYS A 90 11.38 12.51 -6.30
C CYS A 90 11.36 12.71 -7.81
N ARG A 91 12.35 12.20 -8.55
CA ARG A 91 12.46 12.34 -10.01
C ARG A 91 11.28 11.69 -10.76
N ALA A 92 10.76 10.57 -10.24
CA ALA A 92 9.61 9.87 -10.82
C ALA A 92 8.24 10.35 -10.30
N CYS A 93 8.20 11.27 -9.34
CA CYS A 93 6.95 11.73 -8.72
C CYS A 93 6.19 12.69 -9.65
N GLY A 94 4.96 12.34 -10.03
CA GLY A 94 4.09 13.22 -10.83
C GLY A 94 3.74 14.56 -10.16
N TYR A 95 3.85 14.63 -8.83
CA TYR A 95 3.61 15.84 -8.03
C TYR A 95 4.88 16.63 -7.71
N ARG A 96 6.04 16.28 -8.28
CA ARG A 96 7.34 16.91 -7.96
C ARG A 96 7.30 18.44 -8.02
N HIS A 97 6.58 19.02 -8.98
CA HIS A 97 6.46 20.47 -9.13
C HIS A 97 5.79 21.15 -7.91
N GLY A 98 4.91 20.44 -7.20
CA GLY A 98 4.27 20.93 -5.98
C GLY A 98 5.11 20.75 -4.72
N CYS A 99 6.22 20.01 -4.76
CA CYS A 99 7.09 19.80 -3.59
C CYS A 99 8.00 21.01 -3.28
N GLY A 100 8.19 21.96 -4.21
CA GLY A 100 9.08 23.11 -4.00
C GLY A 100 10.49 22.68 -3.57
N ASP A 101 11.01 23.31 -2.51
CA ASP A 101 12.37 23.09 -1.99
C ASP A 101 12.57 21.71 -1.32
N GLU A 102 11.49 20.99 -0.99
CA GLU A 102 11.57 19.63 -0.45
C GLU A 102 11.92 18.58 -1.51
N ALA A 103 11.81 18.94 -2.80
CA ALA A 103 12.12 18.04 -3.90
C ALA A 103 13.62 17.76 -3.96
N LEU A 104 14.01 16.50 -3.76
CA LEU A 104 15.40 16.08 -3.93
C LEU A 104 15.82 16.15 -5.40
N VAL A 105 17.08 16.54 -5.61
CA VAL A 105 17.72 16.68 -6.93
C VAL A 105 18.50 15.44 -7.30
#